data_AF-A0A7J6EJC4-F1
#
_entry.id   AF-A0A7J6EJC4-F1
#
_cell.length_a   1.000
_cell.length_b   1.000
_cell.length_c   1.000
_cell.angle_alpha   90.00
_cell.angle_beta   90.00
_cell.angle_gamma   90.00
#
_symmetry.space_group_name_H-M   'P 1'
#
loop_
_entity.id
_entity.type
_entity.pdbx_description
1 polymer ?
#
loop_
_entity_poly.entity_id
_entity_poly.type
_entity_poly.pdbx_seq_one_letter_code
_entity_poly.pdbx_strand_id
1 'polypeptide(L)'
;MEMKLSSDEEMVNSMVERATSDMLIGPDWAMNIEICDMLNHDPGQTKDVVKGIKKRVGSRNPKVQLLALTLLETIIKNCGDLVHMHVAEKDVLHEMVKIIKKKSDFHVKEKILVLVDTWQEAFGGPRARYPQYYAAYQELLRAGAAFPQRPERAASVFIPPQTQPLSYPQNLHNTDNLQDTPEPSSEPAFPTLRCLADPYISM
;
A
#
# COMPACT_ATOMS: atom_id res chain seq x y z
N MET A 1 25.47 -5.52 -24.73
CA MET A 1 24.14 -5.29 -24.14
C MET A 1 23.79 -6.39 -23.15
N GLU A 2 23.74 -7.65 -23.59
CA GLU A 2 23.35 -8.83 -22.78
C GLU A 2 24.06 -8.93 -21.42
N MET A 3 25.39 -8.77 -21.34
CA MET A 3 26.13 -8.84 -20.07
C MET A 3 25.61 -7.86 -19.01
N LYS A 4 25.16 -6.66 -19.39
CA LYS A 4 24.61 -5.69 -18.43
C LYS A 4 23.25 -6.15 -17.91
N LEU A 5 22.36 -6.61 -18.79
CA LEU A 5 21.04 -7.14 -18.41
C LEU A 5 21.16 -8.30 -17.41
N SER A 6 22.20 -9.13 -17.54
CA SER A 6 22.49 -10.22 -16.59
C SER A 6 22.89 -9.71 -15.21
N SER A 7 23.70 -8.64 -15.12
CA SER A 7 24.12 -8.05 -13.85
C SER A 7 22.97 -7.30 -13.15
N ASP A 8 22.17 -6.57 -13.93
CA ASP A 8 21.01 -5.83 -13.42
C ASP A 8 19.94 -6.81 -12.87
N GLU A 9 19.66 -7.93 -13.57
CA GLU A 9 18.77 -8.99 -13.06
C GLU A 9 19.30 -9.63 -11.76
N GLU A 10 20.61 -9.91 -11.67
CA GLU A 10 21.19 -10.52 -10.47
C GLU A 10 21.12 -9.59 -9.25
N MET A 11 21.38 -8.29 -9.44
CA MET A 11 21.20 -7.27 -8.40
C MET A 11 19.74 -7.17 -7.93
N VAL A 12 18.77 -7.13 -8.87
CA VAL A 12 17.34 -7.08 -8.56
C VAL A 12 16.88 -8.31 -7.76
N ASN A 13 17.32 -9.51 -8.15
CA ASN A 13 17.02 -10.72 -7.39
C ASN A 13 17.61 -10.65 -5.97
N SER A 14 18.84 -10.16 -5.81
CA SER A 14 19.48 -9.99 -4.49
C SER A 14 18.71 -9.06 -3.56
N MET A 15 18.18 -7.92 -4.06
CA MET A 15 17.34 -7.02 -3.28
C MET A 15 16.05 -7.72 -2.79
N VAL A 16 15.35 -8.43 -3.67
CA VAL A 16 14.12 -9.16 -3.32
C VAL A 16 14.39 -10.31 -2.34
N GLU A 17 15.52 -11.01 -2.44
CA GLU A 17 15.89 -12.07 -1.50
C GLU A 17 16.32 -11.52 -0.13
N ARG A 18 16.95 -10.33 -0.07
CA ARG A 18 17.21 -9.60 1.19
C ARG A 18 15.91 -9.15 1.85
N ALA A 19 15.04 -8.46 1.12
CA ALA A 19 13.73 -7.95 1.59
C ALA A 19 12.81 -9.05 2.17
N THR A 20 13.03 -10.30 1.74
CA THR A 20 12.21 -11.47 2.12
C THR A 20 13.04 -12.56 2.79
N SER A 21 14.16 -12.20 3.42
CA SER A 21 15.00 -13.11 4.19
C SER A 21 14.29 -13.63 5.43
N ASP A 22 14.40 -14.93 5.72
CA ASP A 22 13.81 -15.54 6.92
C ASP A 22 14.56 -15.19 8.22
N MET A 23 15.70 -14.51 8.13
CA MET A 23 16.41 -13.93 9.27
C MET A 23 15.80 -12.61 9.76
N LEU A 24 14.99 -11.91 8.94
CA LEU A 24 14.32 -10.66 9.35
C LEU A 24 13.30 -10.91 10.47
N ILE A 25 13.14 -10.00 11.43
CA ILE A 25 12.14 -10.15 12.51
C ILE A 25 10.72 -9.88 11.99
N GLY A 26 10.58 -8.94 11.06
CA GLY A 26 9.35 -8.59 10.35
C GLY A 26 9.68 -7.96 8.99
N PRO A 27 8.73 -7.27 8.32
CA PRO A 27 9.00 -6.59 7.06
C PRO A 27 10.11 -5.54 7.18
N ASP A 28 11.11 -5.61 6.31
CA ASP A 28 12.10 -4.54 6.15
C ASP A 28 11.48 -3.41 5.32
N TRP A 29 10.88 -2.44 6.02
CA TRP A 29 10.21 -1.31 5.38
C TRP A 29 11.18 -0.39 4.62
N ALA A 30 12.46 -0.32 5.03
CA ALA A 30 13.45 0.48 4.30
C ALA A 30 13.75 -0.15 2.94
N MET A 31 14.06 -1.45 2.92
CA MET A 31 14.27 -2.21 1.68
C MET A 31 13.02 -2.28 0.79
N ASN A 32 11.82 -2.38 1.38
CA ASN A 32 10.56 -2.37 0.62
C ASN A 32 10.32 -1.02 -0.09
N ILE A 33 10.69 0.10 0.53
CA ILE A 33 10.60 1.43 -0.09
C ILE A 33 11.73 1.65 -1.10
N GLU A 34 12.97 1.22 -0.81
CA GLU A 34 14.10 1.24 -1.76
C GLU A 34 13.76 0.51 -3.07
N ILE A 35 13.04 -0.63 -2.98
CA ILE A 35 12.51 -1.34 -4.15
C ILE A 35 11.41 -0.54 -4.87
N CYS A 36 10.54 0.18 -4.15
CA CYS A 36 9.51 1.02 -4.79
C CYS A 36 10.12 2.22 -5.53
N ASP A 37 11.11 2.88 -4.93
CA ASP A 37 11.82 4.01 -5.53
C ASP A 37 12.60 3.56 -6.77
N MET A 38 13.24 2.39 -6.71
CA MET A 38 13.89 1.75 -7.86
C MET A 38 12.90 1.45 -9.00
N LEU A 39 11.72 0.89 -8.70
CA LEU A 39 10.69 0.62 -9.71
C LEU A 39 10.08 1.89 -10.33
N ASN A 40 9.95 2.96 -9.54
CA ASN A 40 9.46 4.26 -10.02
C ASN A 40 10.54 5.02 -10.83
N HIS A 41 11.83 4.76 -10.59
CA HIS A 41 12.94 5.37 -11.32
C HIS A 41 13.31 4.61 -12.61
N ASP A 42 13.40 3.27 -12.55
CA ASP A 42 13.59 2.39 -13.71
C ASP A 42 12.46 1.33 -13.79
N PRO A 43 11.36 1.67 -14.47
CA PRO A 43 10.26 0.72 -14.70
C PRO A 43 10.65 -0.55 -15.46
N GLY A 44 11.83 -0.59 -16.11
CA GLY A 44 12.37 -1.79 -16.76
C GLY A 44 12.58 -2.97 -15.80
N GLN A 45 12.92 -2.67 -14.55
CA GLN A 45 13.17 -3.70 -13.52
C GLN A 45 11.88 -4.40 -13.03
N THR A 46 10.70 -3.83 -13.31
CA THR A 46 9.39 -4.30 -12.82
C THR A 46 9.14 -5.78 -13.13
N LYS A 47 9.48 -6.21 -14.34
CA LYS A 47 9.34 -7.62 -14.78
C LYS A 47 10.06 -8.59 -13.85
N ASP A 48 11.30 -8.27 -13.48
CA ASP A 48 12.18 -9.19 -12.78
C ASP A 48 12.10 -9.05 -11.24
N VAL A 49 11.72 -7.87 -10.71
CA VAL A 49 11.23 -7.75 -9.33
C VAL A 49 10.00 -8.64 -9.11
N VAL A 50 8.99 -8.56 -9.99
CA VAL A 50 7.76 -9.38 -9.86
C VAL A 50 8.05 -10.89 -10.01
N LYS A 51 8.97 -11.27 -10.91
CA LYS A 51 9.48 -12.64 -11.06
C LYS A 51 10.19 -13.13 -9.78
N GLY A 52 11.04 -12.30 -9.19
CA GLY A 52 11.67 -12.57 -7.89
C GLY A 52 10.64 -12.75 -6.77
N ILE A 53 9.66 -11.85 -6.67
CA ILE A 53 8.59 -11.94 -5.68
C ILE A 53 7.78 -13.24 -5.85
N LYS A 54 7.44 -13.65 -7.09
CA LYS A 54 6.78 -14.95 -7.36
C LYS A 54 7.60 -16.13 -6.81
N LYS A 55 8.92 -16.15 -7.03
CA LYS A 55 9.85 -17.18 -6.50
C LYS A 55 9.79 -17.24 -4.97
N ARG A 56 9.66 -16.09 -4.28
CA ARG A 56 9.58 -16.01 -2.81
C ARG A 56 8.19 -16.35 -2.26
N VAL A 57 7.10 -15.97 -2.95
CA VAL A 57 5.73 -16.41 -2.64
C VAL A 57 5.60 -17.94 -2.79
N GLY A 58 6.28 -18.55 -3.76
CA GLY A 58 6.38 -20.00 -3.93
C GLY A 58 7.29 -20.74 -2.92
N SER A 59 7.84 -20.05 -1.92
CA SER A 59 8.72 -20.64 -0.90
C SER A 59 7.99 -21.66 -0.02
N ARG A 60 8.76 -22.60 0.56
CA ARG A 60 8.28 -23.55 1.58
C ARG A 60 8.27 -22.97 2.99
N ASN A 61 8.96 -21.84 3.22
CA ASN A 61 9.03 -21.18 4.52
C ASN A 61 7.91 -20.12 4.63
N PRO A 62 6.90 -20.28 5.51
CA PRO A 62 5.77 -19.34 5.64
C PRO A 62 6.21 -17.89 5.92
N LYS A 63 7.32 -17.71 6.63
CA LYS A 63 7.88 -16.38 6.94
C LYS A 63 8.33 -15.66 5.67
N VAL A 64 9.02 -16.36 4.77
CA VAL A 64 9.41 -15.84 3.44
C VAL A 64 8.17 -15.52 2.60
N GLN A 65 7.13 -16.36 2.67
CA GLN A 65 5.87 -16.10 1.95
C GLN A 65 5.18 -14.83 2.47
N LEU A 66 5.07 -14.65 3.79
CA LEU A 66 4.46 -13.45 4.40
C LEU A 66 5.23 -12.17 4.06
N LEU A 67 6.57 -12.21 4.11
CA LEU A 67 7.42 -11.07 3.72
C LEU A 67 7.24 -10.75 2.22
N ALA A 68 7.24 -11.76 1.35
CA ALA A 68 7.05 -11.59 -0.09
C ALA A 68 5.64 -11.06 -0.44
N LEU A 69 4.60 -11.51 0.26
CA LEU A 69 3.23 -10.98 0.11
C LEU A 69 3.12 -9.52 0.60
N THR A 70 3.91 -9.14 1.62
CA THR A 70 3.95 -7.76 2.12
C THR A 70 4.70 -6.82 1.17
N LEU A 71 5.83 -7.27 0.61
CA LEU A 71 6.53 -6.55 -0.47
C LEU A 71 5.65 -6.41 -1.72
N LEU A 72 4.96 -7.48 -2.12
CA LEU A 72 4.01 -7.48 -3.25
C LEU A 72 2.88 -6.46 -3.06
N GLU A 73 2.28 -6.42 -1.88
CA GLU A 73 1.29 -5.40 -1.51
C GLU A 73 1.86 -3.99 -1.57
N THR A 74 3.10 -3.80 -1.12
CA THR A 74 3.77 -2.49 -1.08
C THR A 74 4.04 -1.97 -2.50
N ILE A 75 4.60 -2.79 -3.41
CA ILE A 75 4.85 -2.35 -4.79
C ILE A 75 3.54 -2.11 -5.55
N ILE A 76 2.49 -2.92 -5.33
CA ILE A 76 1.17 -2.72 -5.95
C ILE A 76 0.54 -1.39 -5.51
N LYS A 77 0.75 -0.95 -4.27
CA LYS A 77 0.22 0.32 -3.75
C LYS A 77 1.00 1.56 -4.22
N ASN A 78 2.30 1.43 -4.51
CA ASN A 78 3.20 2.58 -4.68
C ASN A 78 3.85 2.73 -6.07
N CYS A 79 3.79 1.72 -6.94
CA CYS A 79 4.51 1.69 -8.23
C CYS A 79 3.60 1.65 -9.47
N GLY A 80 2.29 1.87 -9.29
CA GLY A 80 1.33 2.04 -10.37
C GLY A 80 1.09 0.84 -11.31
N ASP A 81 0.56 1.17 -12.48
CA ASP A 81 -0.09 0.27 -13.44
C ASP A 81 0.83 -0.84 -14.00
N LEU A 82 2.12 -0.56 -14.18
CA LEU A 82 3.07 -1.54 -14.75
C LEU A 82 3.31 -2.73 -13.80
N VAL A 83 3.30 -2.49 -12.48
CA VAL A 83 3.31 -3.58 -11.50
C VAL A 83 2.03 -4.41 -11.60
N HIS A 84 0.86 -3.77 -11.73
CA HIS A 84 -0.43 -4.47 -11.83
C HIS A 84 -0.47 -5.37 -13.07
N MET A 85 0.02 -4.87 -14.20
CA MET A 85 0.20 -5.61 -15.44
C MET A 85 1.08 -6.85 -15.24
N HIS A 86 2.31 -6.69 -14.74
CA HIS A 86 3.22 -7.82 -14.61
C HIS A 86 2.80 -8.82 -13.52
N VAL A 87 2.13 -8.39 -12.44
CA VAL A 87 1.55 -9.31 -11.43
C VAL A 87 0.45 -10.19 -12.04
N ALA A 88 -0.35 -9.64 -12.96
CA ALA A 88 -1.35 -10.38 -13.72
C ALA A 88 -0.74 -11.31 -14.80
N GLU A 89 0.29 -10.85 -15.52
CA GLU A 89 0.96 -11.62 -16.59
C GLU A 89 1.88 -12.75 -16.10
N LYS A 90 2.47 -12.62 -14.90
CA LYS A 90 3.52 -13.54 -14.42
C LYS A 90 2.98 -14.62 -13.49
N ASP A 91 1.68 -14.95 -13.57
CA ASP A 91 0.95 -15.95 -12.77
C ASP A 91 1.13 -15.83 -11.24
N VAL A 92 1.43 -14.63 -10.71
CA VAL A 92 1.60 -14.42 -9.26
C VAL A 92 0.31 -14.80 -8.53
N LEU A 93 -0.82 -14.35 -9.06
CA LEU A 93 -2.16 -14.65 -8.58
C LEU A 93 -2.48 -16.16 -8.62
N HIS A 94 -2.06 -16.87 -9.66
CA HIS A 94 -2.25 -18.33 -9.74
C HIS A 94 -1.43 -19.07 -8.68
N GLU A 95 -0.19 -18.64 -8.40
CA GLU A 95 0.61 -19.23 -7.31
C GLU A 95 -0.04 -18.96 -5.94
N MET A 96 -0.60 -17.77 -5.73
CA MET A 96 -1.39 -17.45 -4.53
C MET A 96 -2.63 -18.36 -4.38
N VAL A 97 -3.42 -18.56 -5.46
CA VAL A 97 -4.58 -19.48 -5.45
C VAL A 97 -4.17 -20.92 -5.16
N LYS A 98 -3.08 -21.37 -5.75
CA LYS A 98 -2.44 -22.69 -5.54
C LYS A 98 -1.95 -22.90 -4.10
N ILE A 99 -1.62 -21.84 -3.36
CA ILE A 99 -1.31 -21.90 -1.92
C ILE A 99 -2.58 -22.05 -1.08
N ILE A 100 -3.67 -21.30 -1.37
CA ILE A 100 -4.95 -21.49 -0.66
C ILE A 100 -5.48 -22.92 -0.82
N LYS A 101 -5.37 -23.50 -2.02
CA LYS A 101 -5.84 -24.86 -2.33
C LYS A 101 -5.01 -25.99 -1.71
N LYS A 102 -3.85 -25.69 -1.12
CA LYS A 102 -2.96 -26.68 -0.47
C LYS A 102 -3.09 -26.65 1.06
N LYS A 103 -2.48 -27.62 1.74
CA LYS A 103 -2.19 -27.49 3.18
C LYS A 103 -0.97 -26.57 3.34
N SER A 104 -1.22 -25.36 3.81
CA SER A 104 -0.26 -24.26 3.95
C SER A 104 -0.60 -23.46 5.21
N ASP A 105 0.33 -22.63 5.68
CA ASP A 105 0.17 -21.86 6.93
C ASP A 105 -1.08 -20.96 6.93
N PHE A 106 -1.69 -20.80 8.11
CA PHE A 106 -2.93 -20.06 8.29
C PHE A 106 -2.78 -18.58 7.92
N HIS A 107 -1.74 -17.90 8.43
CA HIS A 107 -1.53 -16.47 8.20
C HIS A 107 -1.17 -16.18 6.75
N VAL A 108 -0.41 -17.09 6.10
CA VAL A 108 -0.15 -17.01 4.65
C VAL A 108 -1.45 -17.06 3.86
N LYS A 109 -2.40 -17.95 4.23
CA LYS A 109 -3.71 -18.03 3.56
C LYS A 109 -4.57 -16.79 3.82
N GLU A 110 -4.68 -16.37 5.08
CA GLU A 110 -5.42 -15.18 5.48
C GLU A 110 -4.92 -13.94 4.72
N LYS A 111 -3.60 -13.73 4.68
CA LYS A 111 -2.98 -12.62 3.94
C LYS A 111 -3.28 -12.68 2.44
N ILE A 112 -3.21 -13.86 1.82
CA ILE A 112 -3.58 -14.04 0.41
C ILE A 112 -5.06 -13.69 0.16
N LEU A 113 -5.98 -14.12 1.03
CA LEU A 113 -7.41 -13.85 0.89
C LEU A 113 -7.71 -12.35 1.01
N VAL A 114 -7.13 -11.66 2.00
CA VAL A 114 -7.22 -10.20 2.15
C VAL A 114 -6.72 -9.49 0.88
N LEU A 115 -5.56 -9.88 0.36
CA LEU A 115 -4.96 -9.23 -0.81
C LEU A 115 -5.78 -9.44 -2.09
N VAL A 116 -6.21 -10.69 -2.37
CA VAL A 116 -7.01 -10.98 -3.57
C VAL A 116 -8.36 -10.26 -3.55
N ASP A 117 -9.04 -10.19 -2.39
CA ASP A 117 -10.31 -9.48 -2.27
C ASP A 117 -10.17 -7.94 -2.30
N THR A 118 -9.06 -7.42 -1.76
CA THR A 118 -8.73 -5.98 -1.86
C THR A 118 -8.46 -5.59 -3.31
N TRP A 119 -7.62 -6.36 -4.03
CA TRP A 119 -7.22 -6.02 -5.39
C TRP A 119 -8.34 -6.22 -6.42
N GLN A 120 -9.16 -7.28 -6.29
CA GLN A 120 -10.30 -7.47 -7.20
C GLN A 120 -11.31 -6.31 -7.08
N GLU A 121 -11.59 -5.81 -5.87
CA GLU A 121 -12.46 -4.65 -5.67
C GLU A 121 -11.81 -3.38 -6.23
N ALA A 122 -10.57 -3.09 -5.81
CA ALA A 122 -9.85 -1.86 -6.17
C ALA A 122 -9.63 -1.71 -7.68
N PHE A 123 -9.47 -2.81 -8.42
CA PHE A 123 -9.25 -2.81 -9.86
C PHE A 123 -10.51 -2.97 -10.70
N GLY A 124 -11.71 -2.94 -10.11
CA GLY A 124 -12.99 -2.89 -10.84
C GLY A 124 -13.70 -4.23 -11.06
N GLY A 125 -13.26 -5.30 -10.40
CA GLY A 125 -13.93 -6.59 -10.32
C GLY A 125 -14.27 -7.19 -11.69
N PRO A 126 -15.56 -7.47 -12.00
CA PRO A 126 -15.99 -8.00 -13.30
C PRO A 126 -15.58 -7.16 -14.53
N ARG A 127 -15.22 -5.90 -14.33
CA ARG A 127 -14.82 -4.95 -15.40
C ARG A 127 -13.36 -4.51 -15.27
N ALA A 128 -12.53 -5.28 -14.55
CA ALA A 128 -11.13 -4.94 -14.33
C ALA A 128 -10.31 -4.98 -15.62
N ARG A 129 -9.41 -3.99 -15.79
CA ARG A 129 -8.43 -3.95 -16.89
C ARG A 129 -7.51 -5.18 -16.91
N TYR A 130 -7.21 -5.71 -15.72
CA TYR A 130 -6.47 -6.95 -15.52
C TYR A 130 -7.42 -8.01 -14.92
N PRO A 131 -8.24 -8.69 -15.74
CA PRO A 131 -9.29 -9.59 -15.27
C PRO A 131 -8.77 -10.79 -14.45
N GLN A 132 -7.46 -11.08 -14.51
CA GLN A 132 -6.78 -12.10 -13.70
C GLN A 132 -7.02 -11.93 -12.19
N TYR A 133 -7.08 -10.69 -11.68
CA TYR A 133 -7.35 -10.43 -10.26
C TYR A 133 -8.74 -10.91 -9.84
N TYR A 134 -9.76 -10.57 -10.63
CA TYR A 134 -11.14 -11.02 -10.39
C TYR A 134 -11.32 -12.52 -10.68
N ALA A 135 -10.62 -13.07 -11.68
CA ALA A 135 -10.62 -14.50 -11.97
C ALA A 135 -10.05 -15.33 -10.80
N ALA A 136 -8.97 -14.87 -10.16
CA ALA A 136 -8.39 -15.50 -8.98
C ALA A 136 -9.37 -15.49 -7.78
N TYR A 137 -10.04 -14.35 -7.54
CA TYR A 137 -11.11 -14.25 -6.54
C TYR A 137 -12.26 -15.23 -6.81
N GLN A 138 -12.76 -15.27 -8.05
CA GLN A 138 -13.82 -16.20 -8.47
C GLN A 138 -13.39 -17.68 -8.44
N GLU A 139 -12.12 -17.99 -8.62
CA GLU A 139 -11.58 -19.35 -8.46
C GLU A 139 -11.50 -19.77 -6.99
N LEU A 140 -11.20 -18.84 -6.08
CA LEU A 140 -11.17 -19.07 -4.64
C LEU A 140 -12.58 -19.24 -4.05
N LEU A 141 -13.56 -18.42 -4.47
CA LEU A 141 -14.97 -18.62 -4.10
C LEU A 141 -15.47 -20.00 -4.54
N ARG A 142 -15.21 -20.41 -5.79
CA ARG A 142 -15.56 -21.75 -6.30
C ARG A 142 -14.80 -22.89 -5.61
N ALA A 143 -13.68 -22.61 -4.96
CA ALA A 143 -12.94 -23.56 -4.12
C ALA A 143 -13.41 -23.59 -2.65
N GLY A 144 -14.47 -22.85 -2.30
CA GLY A 144 -15.01 -22.78 -0.94
C GLY A 144 -14.18 -21.93 0.03
N ALA A 145 -13.35 -21.01 -0.47
CA ALA A 145 -12.57 -20.13 0.39
C ALA A 145 -13.46 -19.08 1.08
N ALA A 146 -13.51 -19.13 2.41
CA ALA A 146 -14.12 -18.07 3.22
C ALA A 146 -13.19 -16.85 3.24
N PHE A 147 -13.57 -15.79 2.52
CA PHE A 147 -12.90 -14.49 2.62
C PHE A 147 -13.25 -13.80 3.94
N PRO A 148 -12.32 -13.03 4.53
CA PRO A 148 -12.60 -12.27 5.74
C PRO A 148 -13.69 -11.22 5.48
N GLN A 149 -14.53 -10.97 6.47
CA GLN A 149 -15.52 -9.89 6.37
C GLN A 149 -14.80 -8.54 6.29
N ARG A 150 -14.99 -7.82 5.18
CA ARG A 150 -14.64 -6.39 5.14
C ARG A 150 -15.40 -5.68 6.26
N PRO A 151 -14.76 -4.82 7.07
CA PRO A 151 -15.50 -3.86 7.87
C PRO A 151 -16.43 -3.07 6.94
N GLU A 152 -17.70 -2.95 7.28
CA GLU A 152 -18.60 -2.06 6.54
C GLU A 152 -17.95 -0.67 6.53
N ARG A 153 -17.78 -0.08 5.33
CA ARG A 153 -17.22 1.27 5.21
C ARG A 153 -18.12 2.20 6.03
N ALA A 154 -17.59 2.70 7.15
CA ALA A 154 -18.39 3.28 8.23
C ALA A 154 -19.43 4.24 7.66
N ALA A 155 -20.72 3.85 7.77
CA ALA A 155 -21.82 4.60 7.18
C ALA A 155 -21.72 6.04 7.65
N SER A 156 -21.77 6.98 6.69
CA SER A 156 -21.34 8.37 6.87
C SER A 156 -21.87 8.96 8.18
N VAL A 157 -20.97 9.14 9.15
CA VAL A 157 -21.33 9.56 10.51
C VAL A 157 -21.97 10.94 10.42
N PHE A 158 -23.29 10.98 10.57
CA PHE A 158 -24.08 12.18 10.41
C PHE A 158 -23.95 13.02 11.69
N ILE A 159 -22.86 13.78 11.80
CA ILE A 159 -22.58 14.64 12.95
C ILE A 159 -23.62 15.77 12.98
N PRO A 160 -24.54 15.83 13.96
CA PRO A 160 -25.40 16.99 14.11
C PRO A 160 -24.57 18.21 14.56
N PRO A 161 -24.87 19.43 14.08
CA PRO A 161 -24.09 20.62 14.44
C PRO A 161 -24.23 20.93 15.94
N GLN A 162 -23.11 20.98 16.64
CA GLN A 162 -23.04 21.32 18.06
C GLN A 162 -23.28 22.82 18.27
N THR A 163 -24.35 23.18 18.99
CA THR A 163 -24.73 24.56 19.28
C THR A 163 -24.66 24.88 20.78
N GLN A 164 -23.44 24.99 21.33
CA GLN A 164 -23.20 25.64 22.62
C GLN A 164 -21.93 26.50 22.60
N PRO A 165 -22.00 27.80 22.96
CA PRO A 165 -20.82 28.63 23.17
C PRO A 165 -20.28 28.45 24.60
N LEU A 166 -19.01 28.06 24.73
CA LEU A 166 -18.34 27.97 26.04
C LEU A 166 -17.48 29.21 26.29
N SER A 167 -17.92 30.04 27.23
CA SER A 167 -17.19 31.20 27.75
C SER A 167 -16.12 30.79 28.76
N TYR A 168 -14.87 31.20 28.54
CA TYR A 168 -13.77 30.97 29.48
C TYR A 168 -13.82 31.93 30.68
N PRO A 169 -13.72 31.43 31.93
CA PRO A 169 -13.39 32.26 33.09
C PRO A 169 -11.87 32.49 33.19
N GLN A 170 -11.45 33.73 33.41
CA GLN A 170 -10.06 34.07 33.73
C GLN A 170 -9.82 33.98 35.25
N ASN A 171 -8.63 33.55 35.67
CA ASN A 171 -7.90 33.90 36.92
C ASN A 171 -6.55 33.14 36.86
N LEU A 172 -5.35 33.74 36.73
CA LEU A 172 -4.69 34.83 37.47
C LEU A 172 -4.02 34.37 38.78
N HIS A 173 -2.70 34.11 38.71
CA HIS A 173 -1.79 34.38 39.83
C HIS A 173 -0.38 34.70 39.31
N ASN A 174 0.34 35.59 40.01
CA ASN A 174 1.66 36.09 39.65
C ASN A 174 2.80 35.26 40.28
N THR A 175 3.99 35.39 39.70
CA THR A 175 5.26 35.54 40.43
C THR A 175 6.18 36.49 39.65
N ASP A 176 6.93 37.35 40.34
CA ASP A 176 7.54 38.58 39.79
C ASP A 176 9.04 38.49 39.42
N ASN A 177 9.51 39.53 38.70
CA ASN A 177 10.91 39.97 38.48
C ASN A 177 11.77 39.11 37.50
N LEU A 178 12.67 39.62 36.64
CA LEU A 178 13.17 40.96 36.19
C LEU A 178 13.98 40.71 34.86
N GLN A 179 14.46 41.63 34.00
CA GLN A 179 14.48 43.11 33.93
C GLN A 179 14.68 43.59 32.44
N ASP A 180 14.19 44.80 32.12
CA ASP A 180 14.60 45.77 31.06
C ASP A 180 14.57 45.50 29.52
N THR A 181 14.07 46.55 28.84
CA THR A 181 14.32 47.04 27.45
C THR A 181 13.62 46.38 26.23
N PRO A 182 13.36 47.14 25.13
CA PRO A 182 12.10 47.00 24.37
C PRO A 182 12.20 46.43 22.94
N GLU A 183 11.03 46.23 22.31
CA GLU A 183 10.83 45.84 20.90
C GLU A 183 11.44 46.81 19.87
N PRO A 184 11.53 46.37 18.60
CA PRO A 184 10.50 46.86 17.65
C PRO A 184 9.78 45.77 16.84
N SER A 185 8.53 46.08 16.49
CA SER A 185 7.58 45.25 15.73
C SER A 185 7.93 45.00 14.26
N SER A 186 7.55 43.83 13.72
CA SER A 186 7.11 43.70 12.32
C SER A 186 6.35 42.39 12.04
N GLU A 187 5.04 42.46 11.80
CA GLU A 187 4.33 41.44 11.00
C GLU A 187 4.68 41.63 9.51
N PRO A 188 4.43 40.60 8.69
CA PRO A 188 3.53 40.84 7.56
C PRO A 188 2.41 39.79 7.45
N ALA A 189 1.17 40.25 7.25
CA ALA A 189 0.01 39.40 7.13
C ALA A 189 -0.06 38.65 5.78
N PHE A 190 -0.49 37.37 5.82
CA PHE A 190 -0.79 36.59 4.62
C PHE A 190 -2.23 36.87 4.11
N PRO A 191 -2.43 37.36 2.87
CA PRO A 191 -3.77 37.62 2.35
C PRO A 191 -4.49 36.33 1.97
N THR A 192 -5.71 36.14 2.47
CA THR A 192 -6.57 34.99 2.12
C THR A 192 -7.43 35.29 0.88
N LEU A 193 -7.17 34.56 -0.20
CA LEU A 193 -8.09 34.38 -1.33
C LEU A 193 -8.48 32.89 -1.32
N ARG A 194 -9.54 32.46 -0.61
CA ARG A 194 -10.97 32.73 -0.86
C ARG A 194 -11.41 32.18 -2.21
N CYS A 195 -12.08 31.02 -2.17
CA CYS A 195 -12.50 30.26 -3.35
C CYS A 195 -13.43 31.08 -4.26
N LEU A 196 -13.24 30.90 -5.58
CA LEU A 196 -14.30 31.15 -6.56
C LEU A 196 -15.04 29.83 -6.81
N ALA A 197 -16.36 29.92 -7.00
CA ALA A 197 -17.19 28.77 -7.33
C ALA A 197 -17.35 28.64 -8.85
N ASP A 198 -17.46 27.41 -9.35
CA ASP A 198 -17.85 27.12 -10.73
C ASP A 198 -19.29 27.56 -11.01
N PRO A 199 -19.55 28.02 -12.24
CA PRO A 199 -20.85 27.80 -12.86
C PRO A 199 -20.76 27.30 -14.32
N TYR A 200 -21.77 26.51 -14.72
CA TYR A 200 -22.14 26.10 -16.09
C TYR A 200 -21.36 24.99 -16.83
N ILE A 201 -21.88 23.77 -16.67
CA ILE A 201 -22.47 22.91 -17.73
C ILE A 201 -22.47 23.52 -19.16
N SER A 202 -21.96 22.80 -20.17
CA SER A 202 -22.77 22.28 -21.30
C SER A 202 -21.98 21.40 -22.28
N MET A 203 -22.72 20.51 -22.96
CA MET A 203 -22.35 19.59 -24.08
C MET A 203 -21.37 18.45 -23.76
#